data_AF-A0A559MB92-F1
#
_entry.id   AF-A0A559MB92-F1
#
_cell.length_a   1.000
_cell.length_b   1.000
_cell.length_c   1.000
_cell.angle_alpha   90.00
_cell.angle_beta   90.00
_cell.angle_gamma   90.00
#
_symmetry.space_group_name_H-M   'P 1'
#
loop_
_entity.id
_entity.type
_entity.pdbx_description
1 polymer ?
#
loop_
_entity_poly.entity_id
_entity_poly.type
_entity_poly.pdbx_seq_one_letter_code
_entity_poly.pdbx_strand_id
1 'polypeptide(L)'
;MFRHSSISNLTLWEKEQVARIVSLSDSQVMQELHAIMRGQDYSWSNISRRLQDQMNAGYLELDHFNPGNILYEWNVLCDEKITWQLHGCPSFKSFKFNRACLINLKIIPTQAGLGIKGRKFVTCNLDSNTLYANLAVNGIEDIDNAEFRAGSIENPRYYYAEGPEFRIEYIHDRVEY
;
A
#
# COMPACT_ATOMS: atom_id res chain seq x y z
N MET A 1 -3.87 -11.80 -23.20
CA MET A 1 -3.55 -13.18 -22.79
C MET A 1 -2.72 -13.10 -21.51
N PHE A 2 -3.34 -13.28 -20.33
CA PHE A 2 -2.66 -13.10 -19.05
C PHE A 2 -1.70 -14.27 -18.79
N ARG A 3 -0.41 -13.97 -18.57
CA ARG A 3 0.59 -14.99 -18.23
C ARG A 3 0.27 -15.56 -16.84
N HIS A 4 0.19 -16.88 -16.83
CA HIS A 4 -0.25 -17.77 -15.76
C HIS A 4 0.77 -17.95 -14.60
N SER A 5 1.65 -16.98 -14.37
CA SER A 5 2.92 -17.23 -13.65
C SER A 5 2.99 -16.79 -12.18
N SER A 6 1.92 -16.28 -11.56
CA SER A 6 1.94 -15.96 -10.11
C SER A 6 0.75 -16.46 -9.28
N ILE A 7 -0.25 -17.10 -9.89
CA ILE A 7 -1.44 -17.58 -9.16
C ILE A 7 -1.19 -18.91 -8.43
N SER A 8 -0.20 -19.70 -8.89
CA SER A 8 0.12 -21.02 -8.30
C SER A 8 0.70 -20.96 -6.89
N ASN A 9 1.31 -19.84 -6.49
CA ASN A 9 1.96 -19.69 -5.19
C ASN A 9 1.14 -18.92 -4.14
N LEU A 10 -0.13 -18.61 -4.42
CA LEU A 10 -1.00 -17.95 -3.46
C LEU A 10 -1.46 -18.93 -2.37
N THR A 11 -1.34 -18.50 -1.12
CA THR A 11 -2.00 -19.10 0.04
C THR A 11 -3.52 -19.10 -0.14
N LEU A 12 -4.22 -19.98 0.59
CA LEU A 12 -5.69 -20.05 0.53
C LEU A 12 -6.35 -18.69 0.80
N TRP A 13 -5.85 -17.97 1.81
CA TRP A 13 -6.37 -16.65 2.17
C TRP A 13 -6.18 -15.61 1.06
N GLU A 14 -5.04 -15.62 0.36
CA GLU A 14 -4.81 -14.71 -0.77
C GLU A 14 -5.75 -15.02 -1.94
N LYS A 15 -5.98 -16.31 -2.23
CA LYS A 15 -6.95 -16.74 -3.25
C LYS A 15 -8.35 -16.27 -2.91
N GLU A 16 -8.75 -16.39 -1.65
CA GLU A 16 -10.06 -15.90 -1.17
C GLU A 16 -10.18 -14.38 -1.30
N GLN A 17 -9.14 -13.61 -0.94
CA GLN A 17 -9.15 -12.16 -1.12
C GLN A 17 -9.25 -11.75 -2.59
N VAL A 18 -8.46 -12.39 -3.47
CA VAL A 18 -8.52 -12.14 -4.91
C VAL A 18 -9.92 -12.43 -5.45
N ALA A 19 -10.48 -13.61 -5.14
CA ALA A 19 -11.81 -14.01 -5.60
C ALA A 19 -12.90 -13.04 -5.09
N ARG A 20 -12.83 -12.64 -3.81
CA ARG A 20 -13.74 -11.66 -3.20
C ARG A 20 -13.67 -10.32 -3.94
N ILE A 21 -12.48 -9.81 -4.21
CA ILE A 21 -12.32 -8.50 -4.87
C ILE A 21 -12.74 -8.55 -6.34
N VAL A 22 -12.48 -9.67 -7.02
CA VAL A 22 -12.92 -9.87 -8.41
C VAL A 22 -14.44 -9.90 -8.52
N SER A 23 -15.16 -10.36 -7.50
CA SER A 23 -16.63 -10.35 -7.49
C SER A 23 -17.25 -9.00 -7.06
N LEU A 24 -16.45 -8.03 -6.59
CA LEU A 24 -16.95 -6.70 -6.25
C LEU A 24 -17.31 -5.88 -7.49
N SER A 25 -18.40 -5.13 -7.39
CA SER A 25 -18.71 -4.04 -8.31
C SER A 25 -17.66 -2.93 -8.23
N ASP A 26 -17.54 -2.15 -9.28
CA ASP A 26 -16.54 -1.08 -9.36
C ASP A 26 -16.75 -0.02 -8.27
N SER A 27 -17.99 0.27 -7.89
CA SER A 27 -18.30 1.21 -6.80
C SER A 27 -17.83 0.68 -5.44
N GLN A 28 -17.99 -0.63 -5.18
CA GLN A 28 -17.50 -1.27 -3.96
C GLN A 28 -15.97 -1.29 -3.90
N VAL A 29 -15.29 -1.57 -5.02
CA VAL A 29 -13.83 -1.47 -5.12
C VAL A 29 -13.36 -0.06 -4.74
N MET A 30 -14.02 0.96 -5.30
CA MET A 30 -13.69 2.36 -5.01
C MET A 30 -13.94 2.76 -3.55
N GLN A 31 -15.03 2.27 -2.95
CA GLN A 31 -15.32 2.50 -1.53
C GLN A 31 -14.24 1.89 -0.61
N GLU A 32 -13.86 0.64 -0.85
CA GLU A 32 -12.81 -0.03 -0.06
C GLU A 32 -11.44 0.63 -0.25
N LEU A 33 -11.08 0.99 -1.48
CA LEU A 33 -9.84 1.74 -1.74
C LEU A 33 -9.83 3.05 -0.98
N HIS A 34 -10.90 3.84 -1.10
CA HIS A 34 -10.97 5.14 -0.44
C HIS A 34 -10.82 5.03 1.09
N ALA A 35 -11.44 4.02 1.70
CA ALA A 35 -11.27 3.71 3.12
C ALA A 35 -9.79 3.43 3.47
N ILE A 36 -9.15 2.51 2.73
CA ILE A 36 -7.75 2.12 2.95
C ILE A 36 -6.79 3.29 2.74
N MET A 37 -6.99 4.09 1.70
CA MET A 37 -6.12 5.23 1.37
C MET A 37 -6.20 6.32 2.46
N ARG A 38 -7.36 6.46 3.12
CA ARG A 38 -7.53 7.30 4.33
C ARG A 38 -7.00 6.66 5.62
N GLY A 39 -6.41 5.47 5.54
CA GLY A 39 -5.89 4.74 6.70
C GLY A 39 -6.97 4.05 7.54
N GLN A 40 -8.16 3.79 6.99
CA GLN A 40 -9.15 2.95 7.67
C GLN A 40 -8.75 1.48 7.50
N ASP A 41 -8.65 0.77 8.62
CA ASP A 41 -8.44 -0.69 8.67
C ASP A 41 -7.21 -1.21 7.91
N TYR A 42 -6.22 -0.33 7.67
CA TYR A 42 -4.98 -0.66 6.97
C TYR A 42 -3.77 0.02 7.62
N SER A 43 -2.81 -0.78 8.05
CA SER A 43 -1.59 -0.33 8.75
C SER A 43 -0.45 -0.05 7.76
N TRP A 44 -0.55 1.03 7.01
CA TRP A 44 0.48 1.46 6.04
C TRP A 44 1.88 1.49 6.65
N SER A 45 2.05 2.16 7.79
CA SER A 45 3.37 2.42 8.37
C SER A 45 4.00 1.14 8.94
N ASN A 46 3.20 0.27 9.56
CA ASN A 46 3.66 -1.05 9.98
C ASN A 46 4.02 -1.94 8.78
N ILE A 47 3.24 -1.93 7.69
CA ILE A 47 3.53 -2.73 6.50
C ILE A 47 4.84 -2.27 5.87
N SER A 48 5.02 -0.96 5.60
CA SER A 48 6.27 -0.43 5.04
C SER A 48 7.49 -0.84 5.87
N ARG A 49 7.39 -0.72 7.20
CA ARG A 49 8.48 -1.11 8.10
C ARG A 49 8.82 -2.59 7.96
N ARG A 50 7.82 -3.46 7.91
CA ARG A 50 8.04 -4.91 7.79
C ARG A 50 8.54 -5.33 6.42
N LEU A 51 8.11 -4.69 5.35
CA LEU A 51 8.66 -4.89 4.02
C LEU A 51 10.14 -4.48 3.98
N GLN A 52 10.51 -3.40 4.68
CA GLN A 52 11.91 -2.99 4.83
C GLN A 52 12.74 -4.02 5.61
N ASP A 53 12.19 -4.56 6.71
CA ASP A 53 12.85 -5.64 7.47
C ASP A 53 13.14 -6.85 6.57
N GLN A 54 12.17 -7.24 5.73
CA GLN A 54 12.31 -8.37 4.80
C GLN A 54 13.36 -8.10 3.71
N MET A 55 13.41 -6.88 3.18
CA MET A 55 14.45 -6.49 2.21
C MET A 55 15.84 -6.49 2.85
N ASN A 56 15.98 -5.90 4.05
CA ASN A 56 17.25 -5.86 4.76
C ASN A 56 17.77 -7.25 5.14
N ALA A 57 16.87 -8.21 5.35
CA ALA A 57 17.21 -9.61 5.61
C ALA A 57 17.47 -10.44 4.34
N GLY A 58 17.31 -9.85 3.14
CA GLY A 58 17.54 -10.53 1.86
C GLY A 58 16.40 -11.45 1.41
N TYR A 59 15.21 -11.37 2.03
CA TYR A 59 14.04 -12.14 1.61
C TYR A 59 13.24 -11.48 0.48
N LEU A 60 13.42 -10.17 0.30
CA LEU A 60 12.87 -9.41 -0.81
C LEU A 60 14.00 -8.72 -1.54
N GLU A 61 14.01 -8.87 -2.87
CA GLU A 61 14.97 -8.20 -3.74
C GLU A 61 14.23 -7.22 -4.66
N LEU A 62 14.86 -6.08 -4.87
CA LEU A 62 14.36 -5.05 -5.76
C LEU A 62 14.84 -5.33 -7.19
N ASP A 63 14.20 -6.31 -7.83
CA ASP A 63 14.38 -6.53 -9.26
C ASP A 63 13.62 -5.45 -10.02
N HIS A 64 14.35 -4.61 -10.73
CA HIS A 64 13.78 -3.49 -11.47
C HIS A 64 12.75 -3.97 -12.51
N PHE A 65 11.58 -3.32 -12.50
CA PHE A 65 10.54 -3.34 -13.55
C PHE A 65 9.97 -4.72 -13.93
N ASN A 66 9.90 -5.67 -13.01
CA ASN A 66 9.18 -6.92 -13.26
C ASN A 66 7.78 -6.88 -12.62
N PRO A 67 6.68 -6.91 -13.41
CA PRO A 67 5.33 -7.05 -12.87
C PRO A 67 5.24 -8.24 -11.91
N GLY A 68 4.67 -8.01 -10.73
CA GLY A 68 4.64 -9.00 -9.65
C GLY A 68 5.84 -8.98 -8.70
N ASN A 69 6.85 -8.13 -8.92
CA ASN A 69 7.84 -7.84 -7.88
C ASN A 69 7.17 -7.08 -6.72
N ILE A 70 7.26 -7.63 -5.52
CA ILE A 70 6.55 -7.13 -4.34
C ILE A 70 6.91 -5.68 -3.99
N LEU A 71 8.19 -5.33 -4.02
CA LEU A 71 8.66 -4.00 -3.66
C LEU A 71 8.28 -2.96 -4.73
N TYR A 72 8.31 -3.36 -6.00
CA TYR A 72 7.81 -2.53 -7.08
C TYR A 72 6.31 -2.25 -6.96
N GLU A 73 5.49 -3.29 -6.80
CA GLU A 73 4.04 -3.14 -6.65
C GLU A 73 3.68 -2.33 -5.38
N TRP A 74 4.47 -2.45 -4.30
CA TRP A 74 4.32 -1.60 -3.12
C TRP A 74 4.60 -0.12 -3.41
N ASN A 75 5.64 0.18 -4.19
CA ASN A 75 5.95 1.55 -4.59
C ASN A 75 4.82 2.18 -5.43
N VAL A 76 4.18 1.41 -6.30
CA VAL A 76 2.97 1.86 -7.03
C VAL A 76 1.84 2.20 -6.06
N LEU A 77 1.61 1.38 -5.04
CA LEU A 77 0.59 1.67 -4.03
C LEU A 77 0.92 2.92 -3.18
N CYS A 78 2.20 3.17 -2.93
CA CYS A 78 2.66 4.39 -2.27
C CYS A 78 2.35 5.63 -3.09
N ASP A 79 2.61 5.59 -4.40
CA ASP A 79 2.26 6.69 -5.32
C ASP A 79 0.76 6.94 -5.33
N GLU A 80 -0.04 5.88 -5.39
CA GLU A 80 -1.49 6.00 -5.30
C GLU A 80 -1.90 6.65 -3.99
N LYS A 81 -1.35 6.20 -2.86
CA LYS A 81 -1.66 6.82 -1.56
C LYS A 81 -1.38 8.33 -1.56
N ILE A 82 -0.23 8.76 -2.09
CA ILE A 82 0.10 10.19 -2.19
C ILE A 82 -0.90 10.91 -3.11
N THR A 83 -1.22 10.32 -4.26
CA THR A 83 -2.21 10.88 -5.20
C THR A 83 -3.56 11.07 -4.53
N TRP A 84 -4.03 10.07 -3.78
CA TRP A 84 -5.27 10.13 -3.02
C TRP A 84 -5.22 11.20 -1.92
N GLN A 85 -4.08 11.40 -1.27
CA GLN A 85 -3.91 12.47 -0.27
C GLN A 85 -3.95 13.87 -0.91
N LEU A 86 -3.36 14.02 -2.09
CA LEU A 86 -3.29 15.31 -2.81
C LEU A 86 -4.60 15.67 -3.51
N HIS A 87 -5.27 14.69 -4.13
CA HIS A 87 -6.40 14.93 -5.03
C HIS A 87 -7.74 14.34 -4.54
N GLY A 88 -7.72 13.47 -3.53
CA GLY A 88 -8.92 12.80 -3.03
C GLY A 88 -9.48 11.72 -3.97
N CYS A 89 -8.74 11.36 -5.03
CA CYS A 89 -9.16 10.37 -6.02
C CYS A 89 -7.94 9.57 -6.56
N PRO A 90 -8.15 8.42 -7.22
CA PRO A 90 -7.07 7.70 -7.87
C PRO A 90 -6.41 8.51 -8.98
N SER A 91 -5.18 8.15 -9.30
CA SER A 91 -4.47 8.70 -10.47
C SER A 91 -5.18 8.34 -11.78
N PHE A 92 -5.74 7.13 -11.87
CA PHE A 92 -6.44 6.63 -13.06
C PHE A 92 -7.87 6.22 -12.76
N LYS A 93 -8.78 6.59 -13.67
CA LYS A 93 -10.19 6.17 -13.64
C LYS A 93 -10.40 4.72 -14.12
N SER A 94 -9.34 3.97 -14.40
CA SER A 94 -9.43 2.59 -14.89
C SER A 94 -9.85 1.63 -13.77
N PHE A 95 -11.00 0.95 -13.95
CA PHE A 95 -11.48 -0.05 -13.00
C PHE A 95 -10.52 -1.24 -12.87
N LYS A 96 -9.84 -1.61 -13.96
CA LYS A 96 -8.81 -2.66 -13.97
C LYS A 96 -7.64 -2.28 -13.06
N PHE A 97 -7.15 -1.05 -13.18
CA PHE A 97 -6.06 -0.54 -12.33
C PHE A 97 -6.47 -0.45 -10.86
N ASN A 98 -7.63 0.15 -10.58
CA ASN A 98 -8.14 0.29 -9.21
C ASN A 98 -8.34 -1.07 -8.53
N ARG A 99 -8.93 -2.05 -9.23
CA ARG A 99 -9.08 -3.41 -8.72
C ARG A 99 -7.73 -4.08 -8.46
N ALA A 100 -6.75 -3.90 -9.35
CA ALA A 100 -5.39 -4.40 -9.14
C ALA A 100 -4.72 -3.78 -7.90
N CYS A 101 -4.87 -2.47 -7.70
CA CYS A 101 -4.40 -1.80 -6.49
C CYS A 101 -5.03 -2.40 -5.23
N LEU A 102 -6.36 -2.61 -5.22
CA LEU A 102 -7.05 -3.19 -4.07
C LEU A 102 -6.58 -4.63 -3.78
N ILE A 103 -6.37 -5.44 -4.82
CA ILE A 103 -5.81 -6.79 -4.68
C ILE A 103 -4.43 -6.72 -4.04
N ASN A 104 -3.53 -5.92 -4.62
CA ASN A 104 -2.16 -5.76 -4.13
C ASN A 104 -2.12 -5.28 -2.68
N LEU A 105 -2.96 -4.31 -2.30
CA LEU A 105 -3.09 -3.85 -0.92
C LEU A 105 -3.37 -5.01 0.03
N LYS A 106 -4.23 -5.96 -0.34
CA LYS A 106 -4.58 -7.11 0.51
C LYS A 106 -3.52 -8.20 0.54
N ILE A 107 -2.85 -8.49 -0.58
CA ILE A 107 -1.99 -9.67 -0.68
C ILE A 107 -0.49 -9.40 -0.50
N ILE A 108 0.01 -8.19 -0.80
CA ILE A 108 1.46 -7.88 -0.70
C ILE A 108 2.01 -8.23 0.69
N PRO A 109 1.37 -7.87 1.81
CA PRO A 109 1.91 -8.18 3.13
C PRO A 109 2.09 -9.69 3.36
N THR A 110 1.17 -10.52 2.86
CA THR A 110 1.29 -11.98 3.02
C THR A 110 2.30 -12.57 2.04
N GLN A 111 2.31 -12.09 0.79
CA GLN A 111 3.29 -12.51 -0.24
C GLN A 111 4.72 -12.17 0.16
N ALA A 112 4.91 -11.06 0.90
CA ALA A 112 6.18 -10.64 1.46
C ALA A 112 6.65 -11.48 2.67
N GLY A 113 5.96 -12.58 2.98
CA GLY A 113 6.33 -13.46 4.09
C GLY A 113 5.88 -12.96 5.47
N LEU A 114 5.01 -11.95 5.57
CA LEU A 114 4.53 -11.48 6.89
C LEU A 114 3.43 -12.37 7.49
N GLY A 115 2.90 -13.32 6.71
CA GLY A 115 1.96 -14.34 7.16
C GLY A 115 0.74 -13.77 7.90
N ILE A 116 0.39 -14.36 9.05
CA ILE A 116 -0.77 -13.94 9.86
C ILE A 116 -0.66 -12.48 10.31
N LYS A 117 0.55 -11.97 10.58
CA LYS A 117 0.74 -10.55 10.93
C LYS A 117 0.39 -9.65 9.75
N GLY A 118 0.82 -10.03 8.54
CA GLY A 118 0.42 -9.36 7.30
C GLY A 118 -1.10 -9.27 7.15
N ARG A 119 -1.82 -10.37 7.40
CA ARG A 119 -3.29 -10.39 7.37
C ARG A 119 -3.91 -9.41 8.37
N LYS A 120 -3.37 -9.33 9.59
CA LYS A 120 -3.85 -8.38 10.60
C LYS A 120 -3.63 -6.94 10.17
N PHE A 121 -2.49 -6.63 9.56
CA PHE A 121 -2.19 -5.27 9.12
C PHE A 121 -3.10 -4.76 8.00
N VAL A 122 -3.67 -5.65 7.18
CA VAL A 122 -4.58 -5.27 6.09
C VAL A 122 -6.06 -5.26 6.47
N THR A 123 -6.40 -5.66 7.70
CA THR A 123 -7.76 -5.68 8.25
C THR A 123 -7.94 -4.79 9.48
N CYS A 124 -6.85 -4.31 10.07
CA CYS A 124 -6.85 -3.45 11.24
C CYS A 124 -5.81 -2.36 11.04
N ASN A 125 -6.14 -1.11 11.35
CA ASN A 125 -5.14 -0.06 11.45
C ASN A 125 -4.50 -0.09 12.85
N LEU A 126 -3.24 -0.52 12.91
CA LEU A 126 -2.40 -0.55 14.10
C LEU A 126 -1.37 0.59 14.13
N ASP A 127 -1.40 1.48 13.13
CA ASP A 127 -0.55 2.66 13.08
C ASP A 127 -1.01 3.71 14.10
N SER A 128 -2.32 3.80 14.37
CA SER A 128 -2.93 4.77 15.30
C SER A 128 -2.58 4.58 16.79
N ASN A 129 -1.85 3.52 17.15
CA ASN A 129 -1.37 3.29 18.52
C ASN A 129 -0.03 3.98 18.85
N THR A 130 0.57 4.74 17.93
CA THR A 130 1.82 5.48 18.17
C THR A 130 1.66 6.75 19.01
N LEU A 131 0.43 7.19 19.34
CA LEU A 131 0.21 8.35 20.21
C LEU A 131 0.70 8.15 21.66
N TYR A 132 1.01 6.93 22.08
CA TYR A 132 1.57 6.66 23.42
C TYR A 132 3.09 6.39 23.45
N ALA A 133 3.77 6.38 22.29
CA ALA A 133 5.23 6.19 22.26
C ALA A 133 6.03 7.50 22.49
N ASN A 134 5.39 8.67 22.34
CA ASN A 134 6.05 9.98 22.45
C ASN A 134 5.74 10.73 23.76
N LEU A 135 5.05 10.10 24.73
CA LEU A 135 4.80 10.71 26.06
C LEU A 135 5.86 10.39 27.11
N ALA A 136 6.96 9.73 26.71
CA ALA A 136 8.15 9.61 27.55
C ALA A 136 9.33 10.28 26.83
N VAL A 137 9.68 11.47 27.32
CA VAL A 137 10.98 12.16 27.30
C VAL A 137 10.78 13.65 26.95
N ASN A 138 10.73 14.44 28.03
CA ASN A 138 11.14 15.84 28.17
C ASN A 138 10.27 16.95 27.54
N GLY A 139 9.41 17.54 28.39
CA GLY A 139 9.62 18.89 28.93
C GLY A 139 9.70 20.11 27.98
N ILE A 140 8.76 21.03 28.24
CA ILE A 140 8.83 22.51 28.15
C ILE A 140 8.38 23.18 26.83
N GLU A 141 7.24 23.88 26.96
CA GLU A 141 6.79 25.15 26.36
C GLU A 141 6.87 25.34 24.83
N ASP A 142 5.71 25.38 24.16
CA ASP A 142 5.06 26.66 23.82
C ASP A 142 3.71 26.43 23.10
N ILE A 143 2.67 27.05 23.66
CA ILE A 143 1.34 27.18 23.07
C ILE A 143 1.34 28.51 22.34
N ASP A 144 1.41 28.49 21.01
CA ASP A 144 0.68 29.41 20.11
C ASP A 144 1.13 29.19 18.67
N ASN A 145 0.35 28.38 17.95
CA ASN A 145 0.02 28.51 16.52
C ASN A 145 -0.83 27.31 16.14
N ALA A 146 -2.13 27.42 16.42
CA ALA A 146 -3.16 26.55 15.86
C ALA A 146 -3.37 26.92 14.38
N GLU A 147 -2.32 26.78 13.57
CA GLU A 147 -2.42 26.76 12.13
C GLU A 147 -2.56 25.31 11.71
N PHE A 148 -3.65 25.03 11.00
CA PHE A 148 -4.12 23.75 10.50
C PHE A 148 -2.97 22.85 10.03
N ARG A 149 -2.42 22.05 10.94
CA ARG A 149 -1.42 21.02 10.63
C ARG A 149 -2.13 19.98 9.79
N ALA A 150 -2.05 20.11 8.48
CA ALA A 150 -2.10 18.99 7.56
C ALA A 150 -1.16 17.94 8.16
N GLY A 151 -1.77 16.93 8.78
CA GLY A 151 -1.05 15.91 9.53
C GLY A 151 0.09 15.40 8.66
N SER A 152 1.30 15.43 9.22
CA SER A 152 2.54 14.98 8.60
C SER A 152 2.25 13.91 7.56
N ILE A 153 2.56 14.19 6.30
CA ILE A 153 2.57 13.21 5.23
C ILE A 153 3.56 12.12 5.70
N GLU A 154 3.07 11.11 6.41
CA GLU A 154 3.86 9.94 6.79
C GLU A 154 4.26 9.30 5.47
N ASN A 155 5.47 9.62 5.01
CA ASN A 155 6.04 9.11 3.78
C ASN A 155 5.93 7.57 3.83
N PRO A 156 5.18 6.93 2.92
CA PRO A 156 4.94 5.49 2.95
C PRO A 156 6.21 4.65 2.67
N ARG A 157 7.39 5.29 2.61
CA ARG A 157 8.73 4.74 2.42
C ARG A 157 8.86 4.02 1.09
N TYR A 158 9.34 4.76 0.10
CA TYR A 158 9.73 4.23 -1.19
C TYR A 158 11.00 3.38 -1.12
N TYR A 159 11.07 2.34 -1.95
CA TYR A 159 12.28 1.52 -2.13
C TYR A 159 13.17 1.99 -3.29
N TYR A 160 12.70 2.89 -4.15
CA TYR A 160 13.51 3.53 -5.20
C TYR A 160 14.05 4.88 -4.73
N ALA A 161 15.34 5.14 -5.00
CA ALA A 161 15.97 6.45 -4.75
C ALA A 161 15.60 7.50 -5.81
N GLU A 162 15.19 7.07 -7.01
CA GLU A 162 15.07 7.92 -8.21
C GLU A 162 13.65 8.47 -8.48
N GLY A 163 12.80 8.59 -7.46
CA GLY A 163 11.50 9.27 -7.60
C GLY A 163 10.43 8.55 -8.44
N PRO A 164 9.24 9.17 -8.61
CA PRO A 164 8.12 8.63 -9.39
C PRO A 164 8.25 8.77 -10.92
N GLU A 165 9.18 9.60 -11.41
CA GLU A 165 9.33 10.00 -12.82
C GLU A 165 9.64 8.86 -13.81
N PHE A 166 10.18 7.72 -13.37
CA PHE A 166 10.52 6.57 -14.23
C PHE A 166 9.38 5.54 -14.39
N ARG A 167 8.16 5.84 -13.92
CA ARG A 167 7.07 4.86 -13.75
C ARG A 167 5.97 4.93 -14.82
N ILE A 168 6.10 5.83 -15.80
CA ILE A 168 5.08 6.09 -16.83
C ILE A 168 4.81 4.84 -17.69
N GLU A 169 5.84 4.10 -18.11
CA GLU A 169 5.70 2.94 -19.01
C GLU A 169 4.90 1.78 -18.40
N TYR A 170 5.10 1.47 -17.12
CA TYR A 170 4.38 0.39 -16.45
C TYR A 170 2.89 0.66 -16.28
N ILE A 171 2.53 1.93 -16.09
CA ILE A 171 1.15 2.31 -15.86
C ILE A 171 0.36 2.32 -17.19
N HIS A 172 0.99 2.73 -18.30
CA HIS A 172 0.38 2.65 -19.63
C HIS A 172 -0.14 1.23 -19.96
N ASP A 173 0.67 0.18 -19.74
CA ASP A 173 0.29 -1.21 -20.03
C ASP A 173 -0.87 -1.75 -19.16
N ARG A 174 -1.12 -1.14 -18.00
CA ARG A 174 -2.18 -1.56 -17.06
C ARG A 174 -3.44 -0.72 -17.15
N VAL A 175 -3.34 0.51 -17.65
CA VAL A 175 -4.45 1.46 -17.78
C VAL A 175 -5.15 1.36 -19.14
N GLU A 176 -4.44 0.95 -20.20
CA GLU A 176 -5.02 0.82 -21.53
C GLU A 176 -5.74 -0.53 -21.74
N TYR A 177 -7.07 -0.44 -21.90
CA TYR A 177 -7.94 -1.19 -22.82
C TYR A 177 -9.26 -0.41 -22.98
#